data_AF-A0A7K0K5B9-F1
#
_entry.id   AF-A0A7K0K5B9-F1
#
_cell.length_a   1.000
_cell.length_b   1.000
_cell.length_c   1.000
_cell.angle_alpha   90.00
_cell.angle_beta   90.00
_cell.angle_gamma   90.00
#
_symmetry.space_group_name_H-M   'P 1'
#
loop_
_entity.id
_entity.type
_entity.pdbx_description
1 polymer ?
#
loop_
_entity_poly.entity_id
_entity_poly.type
_entity_poly.pdbx_seq_one_letter_code
_entity_poly.pdbx_strand_id
1 'polypeptide(L)'
;MGLRTEWVLRWIDATSRALEDNKPLLTELDSVIGDGDHGENLARGFAAVDQKLSSLIVETPRQALRTTGVILLASVGGAAGPLYGTAFLRAAKAIPKDALELGPQDVAMMLVKAAEGIAERGGCQPGDKTMLDAWYPAATNAAAAVAKGAGAAEVLQIAAKAALSGADGTLSMSAAKGRASLLGERSIGHKDPGAISTAMILSAAATSAVGLDGGSNFGESRATGSPNVWGASAFGGKPKGMEVNLDESPTDTGAVVPEVSSPSPTSPATATPPDFGLYQDQAHSFQTAAMRLLADDEPEPEAVSGAEPETAETVASDISAGDDIAAALGIGTAMDESQETAS
;
A
#
# COMPACT_ATOMS: atom_id res chain seq x y z
N MET A 1 21.67 8.26 9.84
CA MET A 1 21.48 9.10 8.64
C MET A 1 20.08 8.85 8.12
N GLY A 2 19.37 9.90 7.78
CA GLY A 2 18.00 9.88 7.28
C GLY A 2 17.94 9.82 5.75
N LEU A 3 16.70 9.77 5.26
CA LEU A 3 16.40 9.48 3.86
C LEU A 3 16.06 10.77 3.12
N ARG A 4 16.77 11.06 2.03
CA ARG A 4 16.61 12.29 1.23
C ARG A 4 15.72 12.07 0.01
N THR A 5 15.49 13.11 -0.79
CA THR A 5 14.64 13.05 -1.99
C THR A 5 15.05 11.93 -2.95
N GLU A 6 16.36 11.69 -3.10
CA GLU A 6 16.91 10.63 -3.96
C GLU A 6 16.50 9.22 -3.50
N TRP A 7 16.21 9.01 -2.22
CA TRP A 7 15.63 7.76 -1.73
C TRP A 7 14.22 7.56 -2.28
N VAL A 8 13.36 8.58 -2.23
CA VAL A 8 11.99 8.47 -2.74
C VAL A 8 12.01 8.19 -4.24
N LEU A 9 12.88 8.87 -4.99
CA LEU A 9 13.02 8.63 -6.44
C LEU A 9 13.47 7.19 -6.73
N ARG A 10 14.43 6.64 -5.97
CA ARG A 10 14.86 5.24 -6.14
C ARG A 10 13.78 4.26 -5.72
N TRP A 11 13.02 4.58 -4.69
CA TRP A 11 11.88 3.77 -4.26
C TRP A 11 10.82 3.69 -5.36
N ILE A 12 10.44 4.81 -5.98
CA ILE A 12 9.43 4.82 -7.04
C ILE A 12 9.91 4.09 -8.30
N ASP A 13 11.16 4.31 -8.74
CA ASP A 13 11.74 3.57 -9.88
C ASP A 13 11.77 2.06 -9.60
N ALA A 14 12.24 1.64 -8.42
CA ALA A 14 12.26 0.23 -8.03
C ALA A 14 10.84 -0.37 -7.95
N THR A 15 9.87 0.40 -7.49
CA THR A 15 8.46 0.00 -7.44
C THR A 15 7.89 -0.18 -8.84
N SER A 16 8.12 0.78 -9.74
CA SER A 16 7.65 0.69 -11.13
C SER A 16 8.16 -0.55 -11.84
N ARG A 17 9.45 -0.87 -11.68
CA ARG A 17 10.05 -2.10 -12.22
C ARG A 17 9.46 -3.36 -11.61
N ALA A 18 9.38 -3.41 -10.27
CA ALA A 18 8.84 -4.59 -9.58
C ALA A 18 7.38 -4.88 -10.00
N LEU A 19 6.56 -3.85 -10.16
CA LEU A 19 5.17 -3.99 -10.59
C LEU A 19 5.06 -4.36 -12.08
N GLU A 20 5.93 -3.84 -12.94
CA GLU A 20 5.96 -4.25 -14.36
C GLU A 20 6.39 -5.72 -14.50
N ASP A 21 7.45 -6.13 -13.80
CA ASP A 21 7.97 -7.51 -13.81
C ASP A 21 6.96 -8.52 -13.25
N ASN A 22 6.14 -8.10 -12.28
CA ASN A 22 5.15 -8.96 -11.60
C ASN A 22 3.71 -8.67 -12.03
N LYS A 23 3.51 -7.88 -13.09
CA LYS A 23 2.18 -7.58 -13.64
C LYS A 23 1.37 -8.85 -13.94
N PRO A 24 1.93 -9.90 -14.58
CA PRO A 24 1.18 -11.14 -14.84
C PRO A 24 0.69 -11.82 -13.55
N LEU A 25 1.54 -11.87 -12.51
CA LEU A 25 1.19 -12.45 -11.21
C LEU A 25 0.05 -11.68 -10.54
N LEU A 26 0.13 -10.34 -10.52
CA LEU A 26 -0.89 -9.50 -9.89
C LEU A 26 -2.23 -9.60 -10.64
N THR A 27 -2.19 -9.66 -11.97
CA THR A 27 -3.37 -9.93 -12.80
C THR A 27 -3.93 -11.32 -12.55
N GLU A 28 -3.09 -12.35 -12.41
CA GLU A 28 -3.53 -13.72 -12.11
C GLU A 28 -4.23 -13.77 -10.74
N LEU A 29 -3.62 -13.24 -9.69
CA LEU A 29 -4.22 -13.18 -8.35
C LEU A 29 -5.59 -12.49 -8.37
N ASP A 30 -5.67 -11.35 -9.06
CA ASP A 30 -6.91 -10.57 -9.17
C ASP A 30 -7.95 -11.24 -10.09
N SER A 31 -7.55 -12.06 -11.06
CA SER A 31 -8.51 -12.78 -11.91
C SER A 31 -9.27 -13.87 -11.15
N VAL A 32 -8.67 -14.39 -10.06
CA VAL A 32 -9.28 -15.46 -9.25
C VAL A 32 -10.34 -14.90 -8.30
N ILE A 33 -10.11 -13.70 -7.73
CA ILE A 33 -10.97 -13.10 -6.72
C ILE A 33 -11.49 -11.70 -7.06
N GLY A 34 -11.34 -11.26 -8.30
CA GLY A 34 -11.64 -9.91 -8.78
C GLY A 34 -11.93 -9.89 -10.29
N ASP A 35 -11.52 -8.83 -10.98
CA ASP A 35 -11.71 -8.65 -12.42
C ASP A 35 -10.42 -8.77 -13.25
N GLY A 36 -9.28 -9.03 -12.61
CA GLY A 36 -8.01 -9.33 -13.29
C GLY A 36 -7.29 -8.12 -13.85
N ASP A 37 -7.64 -6.90 -13.41
CA ASP A 37 -7.07 -5.66 -13.94
C ASP A 37 -6.01 -5.03 -13.03
N HIS A 38 -5.84 -5.54 -11.80
CA HIS A 38 -4.98 -4.92 -10.78
C HIS A 38 -3.52 -4.76 -11.22
N GLY A 39 -2.94 -5.81 -11.81
CA GLY A 39 -1.56 -5.79 -12.30
C GLY A 39 -1.34 -4.73 -13.39
N GLU A 40 -2.23 -4.67 -14.39
CA GLU A 40 -2.16 -3.68 -15.46
C GLU A 40 -2.35 -2.26 -14.94
N ASN A 41 -3.33 -2.06 -14.06
CA ASN A 41 -3.64 -0.75 -13.48
C ASN A 41 -2.46 -0.20 -12.67
N LEU A 42 -1.82 -1.02 -11.84
CA LEU A 42 -0.66 -0.58 -11.05
C LEU A 42 0.59 -0.36 -11.88
N ALA A 43 0.90 -1.26 -12.82
CA ALA A 43 2.05 -1.07 -13.70
C ALA A 43 1.95 0.23 -14.50
N ARG A 44 0.76 0.51 -15.08
CA ARG A 44 0.48 1.74 -15.81
C ARG A 44 0.63 2.98 -14.92
N GLY A 45 0.04 2.94 -13.72
CA GLY A 45 0.07 4.08 -12.80
C GLY A 45 1.47 4.41 -12.30
N PHE A 46 2.24 3.41 -11.85
CA PHE A 46 3.60 3.64 -11.36
C PHE A 46 4.58 4.00 -12.48
N ALA A 47 4.38 3.51 -13.71
CA ALA A 47 5.14 4.00 -14.87
C ALA A 47 4.86 5.49 -15.15
N ALA A 48 3.60 5.93 -15.04
CA ALA A 48 3.24 7.34 -15.18
C ALA A 48 3.88 8.21 -14.07
N VAL A 49 3.97 7.69 -12.83
CA VAL A 49 4.68 8.37 -11.73
C VAL A 49 6.17 8.49 -12.05
N ASP A 50 6.85 7.39 -12.41
CA ASP A 50 8.29 7.40 -12.72
C ASP A 50 8.60 8.38 -13.86
N GLN A 51 7.81 8.35 -14.93
CA GLN A 51 7.92 9.32 -16.01
C GLN A 51 7.74 10.76 -15.51
N LYS A 52 6.70 11.04 -14.71
CA LYS A 52 6.47 12.40 -14.21
C LYS A 52 7.61 12.89 -13.33
N LEU A 53 8.08 12.08 -12.38
CA LEU A 53 9.18 12.44 -11.49
C LEU A 53 10.49 12.63 -12.24
N SER A 54 10.76 11.83 -13.28
CA SER A 54 11.95 12.00 -14.13
C SER A 54 11.98 13.31 -14.93
N SER A 55 10.80 13.92 -15.15
CA SER A 55 10.65 15.18 -15.89
C SER A 55 10.65 16.44 -15.01
N LEU A 56 10.68 16.27 -13.69
CA LEU A 56 10.58 17.37 -12.72
C LEU A 56 11.87 17.55 -11.94
N ILE A 57 12.16 18.80 -11.58
CA ILE A 57 13.08 19.09 -10.48
C ILE A 57 12.29 18.89 -9.19
N VAL A 58 12.68 17.89 -8.40
CA VAL A 58 12.04 17.54 -7.13
C VAL A 58 13.01 17.86 -6.01
N GLU A 59 12.64 18.80 -5.15
CA GLU A 59 13.54 19.35 -4.13
C GLU A 59 13.42 18.61 -2.80
N THR A 60 12.21 18.16 -2.43
CA THR A 60 11.96 17.53 -1.13
C THR A 60 11.33 16.14 -1.25
N PRO A 61 11.53 15.24 -0.26
CA PRO A 61 10.83 13.95 -0.18
C PRO A 61 9.31 14.13 -0.21
N ARG A 62 8.81 15.19 0.43
CA ARG A 62 7.38 15.54 0.46
C ARG A 62 6.83 15.82 -0.92
N GLN A 63 7.55 16.59 -1.73
CA GLN A 63 7.14 16.88 -3.09
C GLN A 63 7.09 15.60 -3.93
N ALA A 64 8.08 14.71 -3.81
CA ALA A 64 8.10 13.42 -4.50
C ALA A 64 6.89 12.54 -4.12
N LEU A 65 6.61 12.39 -2.83
CA LEU A 65 5.48 11.59 -2.33
C LEU A 65 4.13 12.19 -2.73
N ARG A 66 3.99 13.51 -2.65
CA ARG A 66 2.75 14.21 -3.07
C ARG A 66 2.51 14.01 -4.56
N THR A 67 3.51 14.23 -5.40
CA THR A 67 3.41 14.01 -6.85
C THR A 67 3.00 12.58 -7.16
N THR A 68 3.60 11.60 -6.47
CA THR A 68 3.22 10.19 -6.58
C THR A 68 1.74 9.99 -6.27
N GLY A 69 1.25 10.49 -5.13
CA GLY A 69 -0.14 10.33 -4.74
C GLY A 69 -1.14 10.96 -5.72
N VAL A 70 -0.84 12.17 -6.24
CA VAL A 70 -1.68 12.84 -7.24
C VAL A 70 -1.75 12.03 -8.55
N ILE A 71 -0.61 11.55 -9.05
CA ILE A 71 -0.57 10.80 -10.31
C ILE A 71 -1.27 9.45 -10.16
N LEU A 72 -1.07 8.72 -9.06
CA LEU A 72 -1.75 7.45 -8.83
C LEU A 72 -3.27 7.63 -8.74
N LEU A 73 -3.74 8.69 -8.09
CA LEU A 73 -5.17 9.01 -8.03
C LEU A 73 -5.78 9.24 -9.41
N ALA A 74 -5.01 9.78 -10.36
CA ALA A 74 -5.49 10.11 -11.71
C ALA A 74 -5.29 8.98 -12.74
N SER A 75 -4.30 8.10 -12.56
CA SER A 75 -3.84 7.16 -13.60
C SER A 75 -4.11 5.68 -13.31
N VAL A 76 -4.33 5.31 -12.04
CA VAL A 76 -4.67 3.94 -11.65
C VAL A 76 -6.19 3.78 -11.63
N GLY A 77 -6.69 2.83 -12.42
CA GLY A 77 -8.11 2.47 -12.43
C GLY A 77 -8.56 1.68 -11.20
N GLY A 78 -9.87 1.49 -11.08
CA GLY A 78 -10.47 0.67 -10.03
C GLY A 78 -10.31 1.23 -8.61
N ALA A 79 -10.46 0.36 -7.61
CA ALA A 79 -10.36 0.76 -6.21
C ALA A 79 -8.91 1.11 -5.79
N ALA A 80 -7.92 0.55 -6.46
CA ALA A 80 -6.50 0.72 -6.11
C ALA A 80 -6.03 2.18 -6.24
N GLY A 81 -6.49 2.91 -7.25
CA GLY A 81 -6.02 4.28 -7.51
C GLY A 81 -6.35 5.26 -6.38
N PRO A 82 -7.62 5.41 -5.98
CA PRO A 82 -7.99 6.23 -4.83
C PRO A 82 -7.31 5.82 -3.52
N LEU A 83 -7.08 4.52 -3.30
CA LEU A 83 -6.45 4.01 -2.07
C LEU A 83 -4.95 4.33 -2.03
N TYR A 84 -4.18 3.95 -3.06
CA TYR A 84 -2.75 4.27 -3.11
C TYR A 84 -2.51 5.78 -3.23
N GLY A 85 -3.31 6.49 -4.03
CA GLY A 85 -3.26 7.95 -4.11
C GLY A 85 -3.45 8.58 -2.73
N THR A 86 -4.47 8.14 -1.98
CA THR A 86 -4.70 8.61 -0.60
C THR A 86 -3.52 8.26 0.32
N ALA A 87 -2.98 7.04 0.23
CA ALA A 87 -1.86 6.58 1.04
C ALA A 87 -0.63 7.49 0.89
N PHE A 88 -0.21 7.75 -0.35
CA PHE A 88 0.94 8.61 -0.65
C PHE A 88 0.67 10.09 -0.29
N LEU A 89 -0.54 10.60 -0.48
CA LEU A 89 -0.91 11.96 -0.08
C LEU A 89 -0.89 12.14 1.44
N ARG A 90 -1.39 11.16 2.19
CA ARG A 90 -1.36 11.18 3.66
C ARG A 90 0.07 11.03 4.19
N ALA A 91 0.86 10.15 3.59
CA ALA A 91 2.30 10.04 3.86
C ALA A 91 3.03 11.37 3.63
N ALA A 92 2.78 12.04 2.51
CA ALA A 92 3.38 13.35 2.23
C ALA A 92 2.93 14.41 3.25
N LYS A 93 1.65 14.42 3.64
CA LYS A 93 1.15 15.38 4.64
C LYS A 93 1.79 15.17 6.02
N ALA A 94 2.18 13.95 6.35
CA ALA A 94 2.77 13.59 7.64
C ALA A 94 4.18 14.15 7.89
N ILE A 95 4.94 14.45 6.84
CA ILE A 95 6.33 14.95 6.96
C ILE A 95 6.38 16.48 6.84
N PRO A 96 7.33 17.20 7.44
CA PRO A 96 7.42 18.67 7.31
C PRO A 96 7.63 19.14 5.85
N LYS A 97 7.18 20.35 5.51
CA LYS A 97 7.18 20.88 4.13
C LYS A 97 8.58 20.95 3.51
N ASP A 98 9.51 21.46 4.30
CA ASP A 98 10.85 21.82 3.88
C ASP A 98 11.90 20.82 4.39
N ALA A 99 11.45 19.64 4.86
CA ALA A 99 12.34 18.58 5.27
C ALA A 99 13.18 18.10 4.07
N LEU A 100 14.50 18.18 4.19
CA LEU A 100 15.44 17.67 3.18
C LEU A 100 15.85 16.21 3.46
N GLU A 101 15.60 15.75 4.68
CA GLU A 101 16.00 14.43 5.17
C GLU A 101 14.92 13.92 6.13
N LEU A 102 14.57 12.64 6.01
CA LEU A 102 13.57 11.97 6.84
C LEU A 102 14.25 11.08 7.88
N GLY A 103 13.99 11.36 9.15
CA GLY A 103 14.42 10.52 10.27
C GLY A 103 13.55 9.27 10.43
N PRO A 104 13.92 8.36 11.37
CA PRO A 104 13.13 7.18 11.69
C PRO A 104 11.66 7.51 12.05
N GLN A 105 11.46 8.61 12.80
CA GLN A 105 10.15 9.10 13.23
C GLN A 105 9.28 9.52 12.03
N ASP A 106 9.85 10.28 11.09
CA ASP A 106 9.16 10.69 9.86
C ASP A 106 8.73 9.49 9.02
N VAL A 107 9.63 8.51 8.89
CA VAL A 107 9.38 7.25 8.16
C VAL A 107 8.27 6.44 8.80
N ALA A 108 8.27 6.28 10.12
CA ALA A 108 7.18 5.60 10.80
C ALA A 108 5.86 6.37 10.60
N MET A 109 5.87 7.68 10.84
CA MET A 109 4.66 8.50 10.75
C MET A 109 4.06 8.50 9.34
N MET A 110 4.88 8.53 8.28
CA MET A 110 4.36 8.44 6.90
C MET A 110 3.65 7.11 6.63
N LEU A 111 4.15 5.98 7.15
CA LEU A 111 3.53 4.66 7.01
C LEU A 111 2.23 4.57 7.81
N VAL A 112 2.22 5.13 9.02
CA VAL A 112 1.02 5.25 9.85
C VAL A 112 -0.07 6.03 9.14
N LYS A 113 0.25 7.23 8.64
CA LYS A 113 -0.74 8.09 7.96
C LYS A 113 -1.18 7.51 6.62
N ALA A 114 -0.32 6.77 5.93
CA ALA A 114 -0.71 6.01 4.74
C ALA A 114 -1.77 4.94 5.08
N ALA A 115 -1.53 4.12 6.11
CA ALA A 115 -2.44 3.07 6.55
C ALA A 115 -3.79 3.62 7.03
N GLU A 116 -3.77 4.69 7.86
CA GLU A 116 -5.00 5.40 8.29
C GLU A 116 -5.78 5.92 7.08
N GLY A 117 -5.09 6.54 6.12
CA GLY A 117 -5.71 7.05 4.90
C GLY A 117 -6.41 5.98 4.08
N ILE A 118 -5.82 4.79 3.99
CA ILE A 118 -6.41 3.63 3.32
C ILE A 118 -7.63 3.12 4.09
N ALA A 119 -7.52 2.96 5.41
CA ALA A 119 -8.63 2.49 6.24
C ALA A 119 -9.84 3.43 6.13
N GLU A 120 -9.61 4.74 6.25
CA GLU A 120 -10.64 5.77 6.10
C GLU A 120 -11.25 5.78 4.70
N ARG A 121 -10.42 5.80 3.64
CA ARG A 121 -10.89 5.87 2.25
C ARG A 121 -11.63 4.62 1.82
N GLY A 122 -11.13 3.44 2.23
CA GLY A 122 -11.68 2.14 1.87
C GLY A 122 -12.80 1.67 2.81
N GLY A 123 -13.01 2.35 3.94
CA GLY A 123 -13.92 1.91 4.99
C GLY A 123 -13.64 0.48 5.42
N CYS A 124 -12.36 0.12 5.55
CA CYS A 124 -11.87 -1.23 5.82
C CYS A 124 -11.07 -1.28 7.12
N GLN A 125 -11.00 -2.48 7.70
CA GLN A 125 -10.27 -2.77 8.93
C GLN A 125 -9.31 -3.96 8.70
N PRO A 126 -8.28 -4.14 9.54
CA PRO A 126 -7.46 -5.34 9.50
C PRO A 126 -8.31 -6.61 9.60
N GLY A 127 -8.02 -7.59 8.75
CA GLY A 127 -8.78 -8.83 8.59
C GLY A 127 -9.81 -8.82 7.45
N ASP A 128 -10.09 -7.66 6.83
CA ASP A 128 -11.07 -7.55 5.74
C ASP A 128 -10.59 -8.17 4.40
N LYS A 129 -9.34 -8.68 4.35
CA LYS A 129 -8.65 -9.20 3.17
C LYS A 129 -8.47 -8.12 2.10
N THR A 130 -7.69 -7.11 2.42
CA THR A 130 -7.39 -5.97 1.53
C THR A 130 -5.92 -5.57 1.63
N MET A 131 -5.51 -4.56 0.86
CA MET A 131 -4.18 -3.94 1.02
C MET A 131 -3.89 -3.44 2.44
N LEU A 132 -4.92 -3.13 3.24
CA LEU A 132 -4.74 -2.72 4.64
C LEU A 132 -4.08 -3.82 5.48
N ASP A 133 -4.29 -5.11 5.12
CA ASP A 133 -3.65 -6.24 5.81
C ASP A 133 -2.14 -6.28 5.62
N ALA A 134 -1.59 -5.57 4.63
CA ALA A 134 -0.16 -5.33 4.50
C ALA A 134 0.27 -3.99 5.13
N TRP A 135 -0.51 -2.92 4.92
CA TRP A 135 -0.19 -1.58 5.44
C TRP A 135 -0.24 -1.48 6.96
N TYR A 136 -1.23 -2.12 7.59
CA TYR A 136 -1.41 -2.07 9.03
C TYR A 136 -0.24 -2.70 9.80
N PRO A 137 0.16 -3.97 9.54
CA PRO A 137 1.32 -4.53 10.22
C PRO A 137 2.62 -3.79 9.88
N ALA A 138 2.76 -3.23 8.67
CA ALA A 138 3.90 -2.39 8.33
C ALA A 138 3.99 -1.14 9.23
N ALA A 139 2.88 -0.42 9.37
CA ALA A 139 2.79 0.78 10.19
C ALA A 139 3.03 0.50 11.68
N THR A 140 2.42 -0.54 12.24
CA THR A 140 2.57 -0.89 13.66
C THR A 140 4.00 -1.33 13.99
N ASN A 141 4.62 -2.13 13.13
CA ASN A 141 5.99 -2.59 13.35
C ASN A 141 7.02 -1.47 13.12
N ALA A 142 6.76 -0.54 12.20
CA ALA A 142 7.59 0.65 12.02
C ALA A 142 7.61 1.52 13.28
N ALA A 143 6.44 1.82 13.84
CA ALA A 143 6.33 2.60 15.08
C ALA A 143 7.03 1.90 16.26
N ALA A 144 6.84 0.59 16.41
CA ALA A 144 7.51 -0.20 17.44
C ALA A 144 9.04 -0.24 17.27
N ALA A 145 9.54 -0.22 16.03
CA ALA A 145 10.97 -0.17 15.75
C ALA A 145 11.58 1.17 16.16
N VAL A 146 10.92 2.29 15.86
CA VAL A 146 11.36 3.63 16.31
C VAL A 146 11.43 3.71 17.83
N ALA A 147 10.44 3.18 18.54
CA ALA A 147 10.44 3.13 20.01
C ALA A 147 11.62 2.32 20.59
N LYS A 148 12.21 1.42 19.80
CA LYS A 148 13.40 0.62 20.15
C LYS A 148 14.71 1.26 19.67
N GLY A 149 14.67 2.46 19.11
CA GLY A 149 15.85 3.19 18.63
C GLY A 149 16.34 2.76 17.24
N ALA A 150 15.51 2.09 16.44
CA ALA A 150 15.87 1.69 15.08
C ALA A 150 16.15 2.89 14.17
N GLY A 151 17.10 2.74 13.24
CA GLY A 151 17.38 3.74 12.20
C GLY A 151 16.34 3.74 11.07
N ALA A 152 16.30 4.79 10.25
CA ALA A 152 15.28 4.97 9.21
C ALA A 152 15.22 3.80 8.19
N ALA A 153 16.38 3.31 7.73
CA ALA A 153 16.46 2.16 6.85
C ALA A 153 16.01 0.85 7.52
N GLU A 154 16.34 0.67 8.80
CA GLU A 154 15.93 -0.49 9.58
C GLU A 154 14.41 -0.50 9.82
N VAL A 155 13.82 0.66 10.11
CA VAL A 155 12.36 0.85 10.21
C VAL A 155 11.67 0.38 8.92
N LEU A 156 12.18 0.77 7.74
CA LEU A 156 11.62 0.31 6.46
C LEU A 156 11.77 -1.19 6.26
N GLN A 157 12.92 -1.78 6.62
CA GLN A 157 13.12 -3.23 6.50
C GLN A 157 12.15 -4.01 7.39
N ILE A 158 11.93 -3.55 8.62
CA ILE A 158 10.96 -4.14 9.55
C ILE A 158 9.55 -3.99 9.00
N ALA A 159 9.19 -2.81 8.51
CA ALA A 159 7.89 -2.54 7.91
C ALA A 159 7.62 -3.41 6.68
N ALA A 160 8.60 -3.55 5.77
CA ALA A 160 8.48 -4.36 4.57
C ALA A 160 8.28 -5.85 4.88
N LYS A 161 9.02 -6.39 5.86
CA LYS A 161 8.82 -7.78 6.33
C LYS A 161 7.43 -7.98 6.93
N ALA A 162 6.97 -7.03 7.74
CA ALA A 162 5.64 -7.08 8.32
C ALA A 162 4.53 -6.98 7.26
N ALA A 163 4.73 -6.15 6.23
CA ALA A 163 3.82 -6.04 5.09
C ALA A 163 3.70 -7.36 4.32
N LEU A 164 4.83 -8.03 4.06
CA LEU A 164 4.86 -9.32 3.40
C LEU A 164 4.13 -10.39 4.22
N SER A 165 4.41 -10.49 5.52
CA SER A 165 3.69 -11.41 6.41
C SER A 165 2.18 -11.13 6.43
N GLY A 166 1.78 -9.86 6.44
CA GLY A 166 0.39 -9.45 6.36
C GLY A 166 -0.27 -9.85 5.04
N ALA A 167 0.40 -9.60 3.91
CA ALA A 167 -0.05 -10.01 2.60
C ALA A 167 -0.19 -11.53 2.48
N ASP A 168 0.76 -12.29 3.02
CA ASP A 168 0.69 -13.76 3.06
C ASP A 168 -0.48 -14.25 3.91
N GLY A 169 -0.75 -13.58 5.03
CA GLY A 169 -1.89 -13.87 5.92
C GLY A 169 -3.24 -13.74 5.25
N THR A 170 -3.36 -12.96 4.17
CA THR A 170 -4.62 -12.84 3.41
C THR A 170 -5.08 -14.17 2.81
N LEU A 171 -4.19 -15.14 2.61
CA LEU A 171 -4.52 -16.45 2.04
C LEU A 171 -5.65 -17.15 2.81
N SER A 172 -5.64 -17.09 4.14
CA SER A 172 -6.63 -17.76 5.01
C SER A 172 -7.86 -16.91 5.32
N MET A 173 -7.96 -15.68 4.80
CA MET A 173 -9.04 -14.75 5.12
C MET A 173 -10.20 -14.88 4.12
N SER A 174 -11.42 -14.72 4.64
CA SER A 174 -12.61 -14.47 3.82
C SER A 174 -12.75 -12.97 3.57
N ALA A 175 -12.95 -12.57 2.32
CA ALA A 175 -13.02 -11.16 1.93
C ALA A 175 -14.30 -10.48 2.45
N ALA A 176 -14.12 -9.34 3.11
CA ALA A 176 -15.23 -8.49 3.58
C ALA A 176 -15.39 -7.20 2.76
N LYS A 177 -14.40 -6.87 1.91
CA LYS A 177 -14.37 -5.64 1.10
C LYS A 177 -13.98 -5.92 -0.35
N GLY A 178 -14.20 -4.90 -1.20
CA GLY A 178 -13.84 -4.94 -2.61
C GLY A 178 -14.62 -5.99 -3.42
N ARG A 179 -14.17 -6.24 -4.65
CA ARG A 179 -14.78 -7.25 -5.53
C ARG A 179 -14.69 -8.66 -4.95
N ALA A 180 -13.61 -8.96 -4.23
CA ALA A 180 -13.41 -10.26 -3.58
C ALA A 180 -14.51 -10.61 -2.58
N SER A 181 -15.13 -9.62 -1.93
CA SER A 181 -16.25 -9.87 -1.00
C SER A 181 -17.46 -10.54 -1.65
N LEU A 182 -17.65 -10.40 -2.97
CA LEU A 182 -18.72 -11.04 -3.73
C LEU A 182 -18.60 -12.57 -3.75
N LEU A 183 -17.42 -13.10 -3.45
CA LEU A 183 -17.14 -14.54 -3.41
C LEU A 183 -17.30 -15.14 -2.02
N GLY A 184 -17.39 -14.33 -0.96
CA GLY A 184 -17.48 -14.79 0.42
C GLY A 184 -16.38 -15.81 0.76
N GLU A 185 -16.76 -16.96 1.33
CA GLU A 185 -15.81 -18.04 1.69
C GLU A 185 -15.00 -18.57 0.51
N ARG A 186 -15.46 -18.44 -0.73
CA ARG A 186 -14.70 -18.86 -1.92
C ARG A 186 -13.45 -18.01 -2.19
N SER A 187 -13.31 -16.88 -1.50
CA SER A 187 -12.08 -16.08 -1.53
C SER A 187 -10.95 -16.66 -0.65
N ILE A 188 -11.25 -17.60 0.25
CA ILE A 188 -10.27 -18.31 1.07
C ILE A 188 -9.40 -19.20 0.18
N GLY A 189 -8.10 -19.23 0.44
CA GLY A 189 -7.12 -19.97 -0.37
C GLY A 189 -6.48 -19.13 -1.48
N HIS A 190 -6.84 -17.86 -1.59
CA HIS A 190 -6.29 -16.92 -2.58
C HIS A 190 -5.75 -15.68 -1.88
N LYS A 191 -4.54 -15.22 -2.24
CA LYS A 191 -3.95 -14.01 -1.67
C LYS A 191 -4.60 -12.77 -2.28
N ASP A 192 -4.75 -11.70 -1.48
CA ASP A 192 -5.26 -10.42 -1.97
C ASP A 192 -4.22 -9.73 -2.87
N PRO A 193 -4.57 -9.36 -4.11
CA PRO A 193 -3.64 -8.69 -5.03
C PRO A 193 -3.19 -7.32 -4.49
N GLY A 194 -4.06 -6.58 -3.78
CA GLY A 194 -3.73 -5.29 -3.17
C GLY A 194 -2.72 -5.39 -2.02
N ALA A 195 -2.82 -6.44 -1.21
CA ALA A 195 -1.87 -6.71 -0.14
C ALA A 195 -0.51 -7.13 -0.70
N ILE A 196 -0.49 -7.97 -1.75
CA ILE A 196 0.75 -8.41 -2.40
C ILE A 196 1.46 -7.25 -3.08
N SER A 197 0.75 -6.40 -3.83
CA SER A 197 1.36 -5.19 -4.42
C SER A 197 1.86 -4.23 -3.35
N THR A 198 1.19 -4.11 -2.21
CA THR A 198 1.67 -3.30 -1.08
C THR A 198 2.99 -3.84 -0.51
N ALA A 199 3.10 -5.16 -0.34
CA ALA A 199 4.34 -5.78 0.11
C ALA A 199 5.50 -5.53 -0.87
N MET A 200 5.24 -5.55 -2.18
CA MET A 200 6.20 -5.18 -3.22
C MET A 200 6.65 -3.72 -3.09
N ILE A 201 5.69 -2.79 -2.98
CA ILE A 201 5.95 -1.35 -2.84
C ILE A 201 6.83 -1.07 -1.60
N LEU A 202 6.50 -1.67 -0.45
CA LEU A 202 7.25 -1.44 0.79
C LEU A 202 8.62 -2.13 0.79
N SER A 203 8.74 -3.28 0.13
CA SER A 203 10.05 -3.93 -0.07
C SER A 203 10.97 -3.14 -0.99
N ALA A 204 10.41 -2.50 -2.02
CA ALA A 204 11.15 -1.54 -2.84
C ALA A 204 11.61 -0.34 -2.01
N ALA A 205 10.77 0.19 -1.11
CA ALA A 205 11.14 1.28 -0.20
C ALA A 205 12.35 0.91 0.68
N ALA A 206 12.30 -0.28 1.28
CA ALA A 206 13.36 -0.80 2.14
C ALA A 206 14.66 -1.06 1.37
N THR A 207 14.58 -1.68 0.19
CA THR A 207 15.75 -1.97 -0.64
C THR A 207 16.42 -0.70 -1.13
N SER A 208 15.62 0.30 -1.53
CA SER A 208 16.14 1.60 -1.96
C SER A 208 16.77 2.39 -0.81
N ALA A 209 16.51 2.06 0.45
CA ALA A 209 17.19 2.66 1.60
C ALA A 209 18.62 2.13 1.80
N VAL A 210 18.97 0.98 1.20
CA VAL A 210 20.31 0.38 1.30
C VAL A 210 21.29 1.10 0.36
N GLY A 211 22.53 1.34 0.82
CA GLY A 211 23.62 1.86 -0.01
C GLY A 211 23.66 3.38 -0.21
N LEU A 212 22.96 4.16 0.62
CA LEU A 212 23.10 5.64 0.63
C LEU A 212 24.32 6.14 1.41
N ASP A 213 25.14 5.24 1.94
CA ASP A 213 26.28 5.55 2.80
C ASP A 213 27.46 6.22 2.05
N GLY A 214 27.35 6.46 0.73
CA GLY A 214 28.40 7.14 -0.03
C GLY A 214 27.95 7.64 -1.39
N GLY A 215 27.56 8.92 -1.46
CA GLY A 215 27.69 9.83 -2.62
C GLY A 215 27.40 9.33 -4.04
N SER A 216 26.65 8.23 -4.22
CA SER A 216 26.47 7.61 -5.52
C SER A 216 25.44 8.36 -6.36
N ASN A 217 25.81 8.61 -7.61
CA ASN A 217 25.03 9.39 -8.56
C ASN A 217 23.85 8.55 -9.04
N PHE A 218 22.62 9.02 -8.81
CA PHE A 218 21.37 8.32 -9.12
C PHE A 218 21.29 7.75 -10.55
N GLY A 219 21.97 8.38 -11.51
CA GLY A 219 22.00 7.96 -12.91
C GLY A 219 22.64 6.59 -13.19
N GLU A 220 23.62 6.15 -12.40
CA GLU A 220 24.32 4.88 -12.64
C GLU A 220 23.56 3.66 -12.08
N SER A 221 22.77 3.86 -11.02
CA SER A 221 22.02 2.78 -10.35
C SER A 221 20.82 2.27 -11.17
N ARG A 222 20.29 3.02 -12.15
CA ARG A 222 19.21 2.52 -13.04
C ARG A 222 19.65 1.30 -13.87
N ALA A 223 20.96 1.11 -14.11
CA ALA A 223 21.47 0.08 -15.02
C ALA A 223 21.59 -1.32 -14.41
N THR A 224 21.69 -1.44 -13.08
CA THR A 224 21.83 -2.72 -12.38
C THR A 224 20.46 -3.13 -11.84
N GLY A 225 19.70 -3.91 -12.60
CA GLY A 225 18.38 -4.40 -12.16
C GLY A 225 18.45 -5.08 -10.79
N SER A 226 17.53 -4.73 -9.89
CA SER A 226 17.37 -5.43 -8.62
C SER A 226 16.97 -6.90 -8.88
N PRO A 227 17.50 -7.87 -8.12
CA PRO A 227 17.07 -9.27 -8.26
C PRO A 227 15.56 -9.38 -8.08
N ASN A 228 14.87 -9.98 -9.05
CA ASN A 228 13.44 -10.26 -8.93
C ASN A 228 13.24 -11.34 -7.84
N VAL A 229 12.97 -10.90 -6.61
CA VAL A 229 12.68 -11.78 -5.45
C VAL A 229 11.22 -12.25 -5.41
N TRP A 230 10.39 -11.79 -6.35
CA TRP A 230 8.93 -12.02 -6.39
C TRP A 230 8.51 -13.08 -7.43
N GLY A 231 9.47 -13.72 -8.10
CA GLY A 231 9.20 -14.77 -9.09
C GLY A 231 8.43 -15.98 -8.53
N ALA A 232 7.96 -16.86 -9.43
CA ALA A 232 7.04 -17.97 -9.14
C ALA A 232 7.41 -18.90 -7.96
N SER A 233 8.68 -18.94 -7.52
CA SER A 233 9.11 -19.70 -6.34
C SER A 233 8.81 -19.03 -5.01
N ALA A 234 8.56 -17.71 -4.97
CA ALA A 234 8.28 -16.96 -3.74
C ALA A 234 6.85 -17.19 -3.20
N PHE A 235 5.94 -17.72 -4.02
CA PHE A 235 4.50 -17.80 -3.71
C PHE A 235 3.90 -19.21 -3.70
N GLY A 236 4.73 -20.25 -3.71
CA GLY A 236 4.28 -21.65 -3.67
C GLY A 236 4.00 -22.17 -5.08
N GLY A 237 4.70 -23.25 -5.44
CA GLY A 237 4.64 -23.84 -6.78
C GLY A 237 3.24 -24.29 -7.19
N LYS A 238 3.04 -24.38 -8.51
CA LYS A 238 1.81 -24.89 -9.15
C LYS A 238 1.26 -26.11 -8.38
N PRO A 239 -0.04 -26.18 -8.08
CA PRO A 239 -0.64 -27.43 -7.63
C PRO A 239 -0.39 -28.49 -8.70
N LYS A 240 0.26 -29.58 -8.27
CA LYS A 240 0.65 -30.68 -9.15
C LYS A 240 -0.59 -31.49 -9.48
N GLY A 241 -1.00 -31.47 -10.75
CA GLY A 241 -1.95 -32.43 -11.33
C GLY A 241 -3.41 -31.98 -11.36
N MET A 242 -3.75 -31.19 -12.37
CA MET A 242 -5.06 -31.30 -13.02
C MET A 242 -4.90 -30.88 -14.49
N GLU A 243 -4.27 -31.76 -15.28
CA GLU A 243 -4.42 -31.70 -16.73
C GLU A 243 -5.80 -32.25 -17.06
N VAL A 244 -6.74 -31.36 -17.36
CA VAL A 244 -7.98 -31.73 -18.04
C VAL A 244 -7.65 -31.91 -19.52
N ASN A 245 -7.32 -33.15 -19.91
CA ASN A 245 -7.33 -33.56 -21.31
C ASN A 245 -8.78 -33.62 -21.77
N LEU A 246 -9.17 -32.65 -22.60
CA LEU A 246 -10.40 -32.66 -23.37
C LEU A 246 -10.14 -33.38 -24.70
N ASP A 247 -10.00 -34.71 -24.64
CA ASP A 247 -10.29 -35.56 -25.80
C ASP A 247 -10.49 -37.02 -25.33
N GLU A 248 -11.30 -37.74 -26.09
CA GLU A 248 -11.62 -39.17 -26.02
C GLU A 248 -12.85 -39.59 -25.20
N SER A 249 -13.88 -40.00 -25.95
CA SER A 249 -15.09 -40.72 -25.55
C SER A 249 -14.77 -42.10 -24.96
N PRO A 250 -15.47 -42.58 -23.90
CA PRO A 250 -15.20 -43.91 -23.38
C PRO A 250 -16.05 -44.96 -24.09
N THR A 251 -15.39 -45.90 -24.76
CA THR A 251 -15.92 -47.25 -24.96
C THR A 251 -15.61 -48.10 -23.73
N ASP A 252 -16.67 -48.72 -23.23
CA ASP A 252 -16.77 -49.84 -22.30
C ASP A 252 -15.66 -50.88 -22.43
N THR A 253 -14.94 -51.17 -21.34
CA THR A 253 -14.53 -52.53 -20.97
C THR A 253 -14.29 -52.62 -19.46
N GLY A 254 -14.98 -53.55 -18.81
CA GLY A 254 -14.82 -53.85 -17.40
C GLY A 254 -13.47 -54.48 -17.06
N ALA A 255 -12.89 -54.04 -15.94
CA ALA A 255 -11.88 -54.77 -15.20
C ALA A 255 -11.98 -54.44 -13.71
N VAL A 256 -11.94 -55.50 -12.90
CA VAL A 256 -12.07 -55.52 -11.44
C VAL A 256 -10.82 -54.91 -10.78
N VAL A 257 -11.02 -53.91 -9.90
CA VAL A 257 -9.96 -53.31 -9.06
C VAL A 257 -9.79 -54.11 -7.76
N PRO A 258 -8.56 -54.43 -7.32
CA PRO A 258 -8.32 -54.94 -5.97
C PRO A 258 -8.27 -53.78 -4.96
N GLU A 259 -8.86 -54.02 -3.80
CA GLU A 259 -8.95 -53.10 -2.67
C GLU A 259 -7.55 -52.87 -2.05
N VAL A 260 -7.03 -51.65 -2.14
CA VAL A 260 -5.80 -51.21 -1.45
C VAL A 260 -6.21 -50.26 -0.33
N SER A 261 -5.94 -50.64 0.92
CA SER A 261 -6.13 -49.78 2.09
C SER A 261 -5.31 -48.50 1.99
N SER A 262 -5.99 -47.36 2.04
CA SER A 262 -5.43 -46.03 2.16
C SER A 262 -4.86 -45.81 3.57
N PRO A 263 -3.65 -45.25 3.75
CA PRO A 263 -3.28 -44.64 5.02
C PRO A 263 -4.09 -43.33 5.21
N SER A 264 -4.63 -43.15 6.41
CA SER A 264 -5.37 -41.96 6.83
C SER A 264 -4.57 -40.68 6.58
N PRO A 265 -5.18 -39.60 6.07
CA PRO A 265 -4.50 -38.31 6.01
C PRO A 265 -4.27 -37.80 7.44
N THR A 266 -3.01 -37.70 7.84
CA THR A 266 -2.62 -36.87 8.99
C THR A 266 -3.03 -35.44 8.69
N SER A 267 -3.94 -34.89 9.49
CA SER A 267 -4.36 -33.49 9.43
C SER A 267 -3.15 -32.57 9.30
N PRO A 268 -3.12 -31.63 8.34
CA PRO A 268 -2.18 -30.52 8.43
C PRO A 268 -2.49 -29.77 9.72
N ALA A 269 -1.44 -29.50 10.50
CA ALA A 269 -1.53 -28.72 11.72
C ALA A 269 -2.29 -27.41 11.40
N THR A 270 -3.45 -27.26 12.01
CA THR A 270 -4.20 -26.01 12.04
C THR A 270 -3.30 -24.96 12.69
N ALA A 271 -2.67 -24.11 11.88
CA ALA A 271 -2.12 -22.87 12.39
C ALA A 271 -3.30 -22.12 13.01
N THR A 272 -3.26 -21.94 14.34
CA THR A 272 -4.25 -21.13 15.05
C THR A 272 -4.32 -19.76 14.37
N PRO A 273 -5.49 -19.30 13.92
CA PRO A 273 -5.61 -17.95 13.38
C PRO A 273 -5.11 -16.96 14.44
N PRO A 274 -4.45 -15.87 14.04
CA PRO A 274 -3.97 -14.86 14.98
C PRO A 274 -5.12 -14.43 15.92
N ASP A 275 -4.83 -14.41 17.23
CA ASP A 275 -5.78 -14.01 18.27
C ASP A 275 -6.18 -12.54 18.08
N PHE A 276 -7.38 -12.31 17.53
CA PHE A 276 -7.93 -11.00 17.20
C PHE A 276 -8.05 -10.04 18.41
N GLY A 277 -8.09 -10.56 19.64
CA GLY A 277 -8.15 -9.73 20.86
C GLY A 277 -6.86 -8.94 21.12
N LEU A 278 -5.70 -9.58 20.88
CA LEU A 278 -4.39 -8.94 21.02
C LEU A 278 -4.13 -7.86 19.95
N TYR A 279 -4.83 -7.91 18.80
CA TYR A 279 -4.72 -6.92 17.73
C TYR A 279 -5.43 -5.59 18.07
N GLN A 280 -6.56 -5.63 18.77
CA GLN A 280 -7.28 -4.42 19.19
C GLN A 280 -6.57 -3.69 20.34
N ASP A 281 -5.97 -4.45 21.28
CA ASP A 281 -5.15 -3.89 22.35
C ASP A 281 -3.88 -3.20 21.82
N GLN A 282 -3.27 -3.74 20.75
CA GLN A 282 -2.16 -3.09 20.06
C GLN A 282 -2.59 -1.81 19.32
N ALA A 283 -3.80 -1.76 18.75
CA ALA A 283 -4.36 -0.56 18.11
C ALA A 283 -4.63 0.58 19.12
N HIS A 284 -5.16 0.26 20.31
CA HIS A 284 -5.35 1.23 21.39
C HIS A 284 -4.03 1.67 22.03
N SER A 285 -3.08 0.74 22.20
CA SER A 285 -1.71 1.05 22.63
C SER A 285 -1.01 1.97 21.62
N PHE A 286 -1.27 1.80 20.33
CA PHE A 286 -0.74 2.61 19.23
C PHE A 286 -1.28 4.05 19.21
N GLN A 287 -2.60 4.26 19.39
CA GLN A 287 -3.14 5.62 19.57
C GLN A 287 -2.55 6.31 20.80
N THR A 288 -2.33 5.55 21.88
CA THR A 288 -1.76 6.06 23.14
C THR A 288 -0.27 6.40 22.99
N ALA A 289 0.52 5.58 22.29
CA ALA A 289 1.93 5.82 22.04
C ALA A 289 2.15 6.97 21.05
N ALA A 290 1.34 7.05 19.99
CA ALA A 290 1.35 8.16 19.05
C ALA A 290 0.92 9.49 19.70
N MET A 291 -0.07 9.48 20.61
CA MET A 291 -0.46 10.67 21.37
C MET A 291 0.60 11.10 22.40
N ARG A 292 1.25 10.16 23.10
CA ARG A 292 2.33 10.50 24.04
C ARG A 292 3.54 11.13 23.35
N LEU A 293 3.88 10.68 22.15
CA LEU A 293 4.97 11.25 21.34
C LEU A 293 4.66 12.66 20.80
N LEU A 294 3.38 13.06 20.74
CA LEU A 294 2.96 14.41 20.34
C LEU A 294 2.85 15.38 21.53
N ALA A 295 2.86 14.89 22.77
CA ALA A 295 2.73 15.72 23.97
C ALA A 295 4.08 16.25 24.50
N ASP A 296 5.21 15.75 23.99
CA ASP A 296 6.55 16.14 24.42
C ASP A 296 7.15 17.31 23.59
N ASP A 297 6.40 17.92 22.66
CA ASP A 297 6.84 19.03 21.79
C ASP A 297 5.94 20.28 21.88
N GLU A 298 5.16 20.42 22.97
CA GLU A 298 4.46 21.67 23.27
C GLU A 298 5.48 22.67 23.88
N PRO A 299 5.73 23.83 23.27
CA PRO A 299 6.50 24.87 23.94
C PRO A 299 5.74 25.33 25.18
N GLU A 300 6.43 25.42 26.32
CA GLU A 300 5.84 25.99 27.54
C GLU A 300 5.18 27.35 27.23
N PRO A 301 3.94 27.59 27.67
CA PRO A 301 3.25 28.81 27.31
C PRO A 301 3.96 30.00 27.97
N GLU A 302 4.55 30.87 27.14
CA GLU A 302 4.95 32.21 27.58
C GLU A 302 3.71 32.90 28.18
N ALA A 303 3.85 33.34 29.43
CA ALA A 303 2.80 34.03 30.14
C ALA A 303 2.48 35.38 29.48
N VAL A 304 1.49 35.39 28.57
CA VAL A 304 0.88 36.62 28.10
C VAL A 304 -0.28 36.96 29.03
N SER A 305 -0.04 37.96 29.88
CA SER A 305 -1.08 38.56 30.72
C SER A 305 -2.08 39.33 29.88
N GLY A 306 -3.36 39.02 30.05
CA GLY A 306 -4.45 39.98 29.83
C GLY A 306 -5.13 39.94 28.46
N ALA A 307 -6.20 39.15 28.37
CA ALA A 307 -7.44 39.53 27.69
C ALA A 307 -8.55 38.52 28.08
N GLU A 308 -9.74 39.04 28.37
CA GLU A 308 -10.93 38.30 28.79
C GLU A 308 -11.52 37.41 27.67
N PRO A 309 -12.34 36.38 28.00
CA PRO A 309 -12.84 35.44 27.01
C PRO A 309 -14.07 36.00 26.28
N GLU A 310 -13.95 36.24 24.97
CA GLU A 310 -15.11 36.41 24.10
C GLU A 310 -15.63 35.05 23.60
N THR A 311 -16.96 34.97 23.55
CA THR A 311 -17.80 33.79 23.39
C THR A 311 -17.80 33.20 21.99
N ALA A 312 -18.11 31.91 21.93
CA ALA A 312 -18.25 31.08 20.73
C ALA A 312 -19.31 31.61 19.74
N GLU A 313 -18.89 32.28 18.66
CA GLU A 313 -19.68 32.37 17.41
C GLU A 313 -18.89 32.99 16.24
N THR A 314 -17.87 32.31 15.70
CA THR A 314 -17.44 32.47 14.28
C THR A 314 -16.23 31.57 14.00
N VAL A 315 -16.41 30.47 13.26
CA VAL A 315 -15.60 30.03 12.09
C VAL A 315 -16.39 28.87 11.47
N ALA A 316 -17.38 29.20 10.65
CA ALA A 316 -18.07 28.27 9.77
C ALA A 316 -18.00 28.82 8.35
N SER A 317 -16.82 28.76 7.75
CA SER A 317 -16.61 28.88 6.31
C SER A 317 -15.13 28.64 6.03
N ASP A 318 -14.83 27.51 5.40
CA ASP A 318 -13.82 27.38 4.33
C ASP A 318 -13.51 25.90 4.08
N ILE A 319 -14.46 25.23 3.45
CA ILE A 319 -14.18 24.03 2.64
C ILE A 319 -14.56 24.40 1.22
N SER A 320 -13.60 24.96 0.49
CA SER A 320 -13.60 24.99 -0.97
C SER A 320 -12.21 24.53 -1.43
N ALA A 321 -12.08 23.21 -1.59
CA ALA A 321 -10.91 22.58 -2.22
C ALA A 321 -11.32 21.89 -3.54
N GLY A 322 -12.34 22.44 -4.21
CA GLY A 322 -12.89 21.90 -5.46
C GLY A 322 -12.21 22.42 -6.73
N ASP A 323 -11.67 23.64 -6.71
CA ASP A 323 -11.27 24.34 -7.94
C ASP A 323 -9.80 24.12 -8.36
N ASP A 324 -8.95 23.61 -7.47
CA ASP A 324 -7.51 23.40 -7.76
C ASP A 324 -7.21 22.10 -8.54
N ILE A 325 -8.15 21.16 -8.63
CA ILE A 325 -7.92 19.88 -9.33
C ILE A 325 -8.06 20.04 -10.85
N ALA A 326 -9.00 20.88 -11.31
CA ALA A 326 -9.19 21.12 -12.74
C ALA A 326 -8.00 21.89 -13.36
N ALA A 327 -7.45 22.87 -12.62
CA ALA A 327 -6.29 23.64 -13.05
C ALA A 327 -5.01 22.79 -13.13
N ALA A 328 -4.85 21.79 -12.25
CA ALA A 328 -3.69 20.88 -12.27
C ALA A 328 -3.73 19.84 -13.40
N LEU A 329 -4.89 19.58 -14.00
CA LEU A 329 -5.09 18.54 -15.01
C LEU A 329 -5.18 19.08 -16.46
N GLY A 330 -5.19 20.40 -16.67
CA GLY A 330 -5.20 20.99 -18.02
C GLY A 330 -6.45 20.65 -18.84
N ILE A 331 -7.55 20.26 -18.20
CA ILE A 331 -8.82 19.93 -18.85
C ILE A 331 -9.65 21.20 -18.93
N GLY A 332 -9.66 21.84 -20.11
CA GLY A 332 -10.47 23.04 -20.34
C GLY A 332 -11.96 22.73 -20.19
N THR A 333 -12.62 23.38 -19.23
CA THR A 333 -14.09 23.38 -19.13
C THR A 333 -14.65 24.28 -20.22
N ALA A 334 -15.20 23.70 -21.28
CA ALA A 334 -16.05 24.40 -22.22
C ALA A 334 -17.39 24.72 -21.51
N MET A 335 -17.65 26.00 -21.28
CA MET A 335 -18.97 26.49 -20.92
C MET A 335 -19.83 26.55 -22.20
N ASP A 336 -20.97 25.85 -22.19
CA ASP A 336 -22.05 26.02 -23.17
C ASP A 336 -23.15 26.85 -22.50
N GLU A 337 -23.24 28.13 -22.86
CA GLU A 337 -24.33 29.03 -22.51
C GLU A 337 -25.43 28.91 -23.56
N SER A 338 -26.47 28.11 -23.30
CA SER A 338 -27.75 28.25 -24.00
C SER A 338 -28.66 29.16 -23.18
N GLN A 339 -28.61 30.47 -23.45
CA GLN A 339 -29.66 31.38 -23.03
C GLN A 339 -30.91 31.23 -23.92
N GLU A 340 -31.98 30.91 -23.22
CA GLU A 340 -33.38 31.06 -23.61
C GLU A 340 -33.67 32.54 -23.93
N THR A 341 -34.19 32.83 -25.13
CA THR A 341 -34.88 34.10 -25.41
C THR A 341 -36.24 33.84 -26.03
N ALA A 342 -37.20 34.63 -25.55
CA ALA A 342 -38.62 34.62 -25.83
C ALA A 342 -39.02 34.59 -27.31
N SER A 343 -40.00 33.75 -27.64
CA SER A 343 -41.31 34.12 -28.20
C SER A 343 -42.25 32.92 -28.21
#